data_AF-A0A0H4HZI6-F1
#
_entry.id   AF-A0A0H4HZI6-F1
#
_cell.length_a   1.000
_cell.length_b   1.000
_cell.length_c   1.000
_cell.angle_alpha   90.00
_cell.angle_beta   90.00
_cell.angle_gamma   90.00
#
_symmetry.space_group_name_H-M   'P 1'
#
loop_
_entity.id
_entity.type
_entity.pdbx_description
1 polymer ?
#
loop_
_entity_poly.entity_id
_entity_poly.type
_entity_poly.pdbx_seq_one_letter_code
_entity_poly.pdbx_strand_id
1 'polypeptide(L)'
;MSRIELVKGAVNEQLNDSYDLLAMRLLFAPEYVVVNIQKEIKDLYVYPERLESSYCDEWRAIATRALFRNAFGEHWRSDEENLQRYLNYLRRQAIPKCVHQNVKLFRMLGEALAIACSDNTIAFPDRQRQALINIIWPEKAGGK
;
A
#
# COMPACT_ATOMS: atom_id res chain seq x y z
N MET A 1 21.29 3.31 -14.02
CA MET A 1 20.41 3.14 -12.84
C MET A 1 20.58 1.72 -12.35
N SER A 2 20.60 1.49 -11.03
CA SER A 2 20.63 0.13 -10.49
C SER A 2 19.24 -0.52 -10.54
N ARG A 3 19.16 -1.86 -10.57
CA ARG A 3 17.87 -2.58 -10.51
C ARG A 3 17.00 -2.17 -9.32
N ILE A 4 17.64 -1.90 -8.18
CA ILE A 4 16.92 -1.47 -6.98
C ILE A 4 16.32 -0.07 -7.13
N GLU A 5 17.02 0.85 -7.80
CA GLU A 5 16.49 2.19 -8.12
C GLU A 5 15.34 2.10 -9.12
N LEU A 6 15.48 1.29 -10.18
CA LEU A 6 14.43 1.05 -11.16
C LEU A 6 13.15 0.50 -10.51
N VAL A 7 13.30 -0.53 -9.67
CA VAL A 7 12.16 -1.13 -8.97
C VAL A 7 11.52 -0.14 -8.01
N LYS A 8 12.30 0.58 -7.19
CA LYS A 8 11.73 1.56 -6.25
C LYS A 8 11.01 2.69 -6.99
N GLY A 9 11.57 3.21 -8.08
CA GLY A 9 10.92 4.20 -8.94
C GLY A 9 9.60 3.67 -9.49
N ALA A 10 9.62 2.47 -10.08
CA ALA A 10 8.41 1.86 -10.64
C ALA A 10 7.32 1.60 -9.60
N VAL A 11 7.66 1.17 -8.38
CA VAL A 11 6.65 0.99 -7.32
C VAL A 11 6.03 2.33 -6.93
N ASN A 12 6.84 3.37 -6.73
CA ASN A 12 6.35 4.68 -6.31
C ASN A 12 5.51 5.39 -7.40
N GLU A 13 5.82 5.15 -8.67
CA GLU A 13 5.11 5.79 -9.79
C GLU A 13 3.92 4.97 -10.27
N GLN A 14 4.04 3.64 -10.28
CA GLN A 14 3.08 2.76 -10.94
C GLN A 14 2.38 1.76 -10.02
N LEU A 15 2.68 1.69 -8.72
CA LEU A 15 2.02 0.77 -7.77
C LEU A 15 1.87 1.43 -6.38
N ASN A 16 1.54 2.72 -6.34
CA ASN A 16 1.52 3.48 -5.08
C ASN A 16 0.10 3.76 -4.55
N ASP A 17 -0.95 3.39 -5.27
CA ASP A 17 -2.30 3.48 -4.73
C ASP A 17 -2.60 2.28 -3.80
N SER A 18 -3.48 2.50 -2.82
CA SER A 18 -3.79 1.50 -1.79
C SER A 18 -4.40 0.21 -2.34
N TYR A 19 -5.11 0.26 -3.48
CA TYR A 19 -5.68 -0.92 -4.14
C TYR A 19 -4.59 -1.74 -4.82
N ASP A 20 -3.68 -1.10 -5.55
CA ASP A 20 -2.53 -1.78 -6.14
C ASP A 20 -1.65 -2.43 -5.07
N LEU A 21 -1.37 -1.71 -3.98
CA LEU A 21 -0.58 -2.22 -2.87
C LEU A 21 -1.27 -3.42 -2.19
N LEU A 22 -2.59 -3.36 -1.98
CA LEU A 22 -3.36 -4.51 -1.49
C LEU A 22 -3.30 -5.69 -2.47
N ALA A 23 -3.42 -5.45 -3.78
CA ALA A 23 -3.31 -6.50 -4.78
C ALA A 23 -1.93 -7.17 -4.76
N MET A 24 -0.86 -6.38 -4.63
CA MET A 24 0.50 -6.90 -4.47
C MET A 24 0.67 -7.68 -3.17
N ARG A 25 0.11 -7.22 -2.05
CA ARG A 25 0.10 -7.92 -0.76
C ARG A 25 -0.60 -9.28 -0.83
N LEU A 26 -1.63 -9.40 -1.65
CA LEU A 26 -2.38 -10.65 -1.88
C LEU A 26 -1.65 -11.60 -2.85
N LEU A 27 -1.13 -11.07 -3.95
CA LEU A 27 -0.39 -11.85 -4.96
C LEU A 27 0.94 -12.40 -4.40
N PHE A 28 1.58 -11.63 -3.52
CA PHE A 28 2.88 -11.96 -2.94
C PHE A 28 2.78 -11.97 -1.41
N ALA A 29 2.04 -12.95 -0.88
CA ALA A 29 1.91 -13.12 0.56
C ALA A 29 3.31 -13.24 1.22
N PRO A 30 3.57 -12.54 2.33
CA PRO A 30 4.83 -12.65 3.05
C PRO A 30 4.95 -14.06 3.64
N GLU A 31 6.20 -14.53 3.76
CA GLU A 31 6.52 -15.86 4.30
C GLU A 31 6.01 -16.05 5.73
N TYR A 32 5.90 -14.96 6.50
CA TYR A 32 5.30 -14.95 7.83
C TYR A 32 4.17 -13.92 7.90
N VAL A 33 2.96 -14.38 8.20
CA VAL A 33 1.76 -13.55 8.32
C VAL A 33 1.42 -13.41 9.80
N VAL A 34 1.80 -12.27 10.40
CA VAL A 34 1.47 -11.94 11.80
C VAL A 34 -0.03 -11.67 11.95
N VAL A 35 -0.65 -11.06 10.94
CA VAL A 35 -2.06 -10.67 10.92
C VAL A 35 -2.68 -11.09 9.59
N ASN A 36 -3.83 -11.76 9.64
CA ASN A 36 -4.59 -12.11 8.44
C ASN A 36 -5.04 -10.84 7.71
N ILE A 37 -4.94 -10.80 6.38
CA ILE A 37 -5.35 -9.66 5.54
C ILE A 37 -6.79 -9.21 5.82
N GLN A 38 -7.72 -10.13 6.12
CA GLN A 38 -9.09 -9.74 6.51
C GLN A 38 -9.12 -8.89 7.78
N LYS A 39 -8.24 -9.20 8.75
CA LYS A 39 -8.13 -8.41 9.98
C LYS A 39 -7.42 -7.08 9.71
N GLU A 40 -6.36 -7.08 8.90
CA GLU A 40 -5.69 -5.83 8.46
C GLU A 40 -6.73 -4.85 7.87
N ILE A 41 -7.59 -5.29 6.95
CA ILE A 41 -8.62 -4.43 6.35
C ILE A 41 -9.73 -4.05 7.34
N LYS A 42 -10.14 -4.95 8.24
CA LYS A 42 -11.15 -4.62 9.28
C LYS A 42 -10.65 -3.58 10.27
N ASP A 43 -9.37 -3.62 10.63
CA ASP A 43 -8.77 -2.65 11.56
C ASP A 43 -8.89 -1.21 11.00
N LEU A 44 -8.91 -1.04 9.68
CA LEU A 44 -9.03 0.28 9.02
C LEU A 44 -10.38 0.97 9.24
N TYR A 45 -11.44 0.24 9.59
CA TYR A 45 -12.73 0.86 9.96
C TYR A 45 -12.65 1.59 11.30
N VAL A 46 -11.70 1.23 12.15
CA VAL A 46 -11.51 1.81 13.49
C VAL A 46 -10.27 2.71 13.51
N TYR A 47 -9.21 2.32 12.80
CA TYR A 47 -7.90 2.97 12.78
C TYR A 47 -7.45 3.24 11.32
N PRO A 48 -8.14 4.14 10.59
CA PRO A 48 -7.83 4.41 9.19
C PRO A 48 -6.40 4.93 8.97
N GLU A 49 -5.82 5.63 9.95
CA GLU A 49 -4.45 6.15 9.93
C GLU A 49 -3.39 5.05 9.78
N ARG A 50 -3.72 3.79 10.14
CA ARG A 50 -2.80 2.65 9.98
C ARG A 50 -2.52 2.33 8.52
N LEU A 51 -3.39 2.74 7.60
CA LEU A 51 -3.16 2.55 6.18
C LEU A 51 -1.90 3.31 5.74
N GLU A 52 -1.83 4.60 6.05
CA GLU A 52 -0.70 5.46 5.67
C GLU A 52 0.53 5.26 6.56
N SER A 53 0.34 5.13 7.87
CA SER A 53 1.44 5.07 8.84
C SER A 53 2.14 3.71 8.94
N SER A 54 1.58 2.64 8.35
CA SER A 54 2.13 1.29 8.49
C SER A 54 1.84 0.39 7.29
N TYR A 55 0.57 0.11 6.96
CA TYR A 55 0.26 -0.94 5.98
C TYR A 55 0.76 -0.62 4.57
N CYS A 56 0.63 0.62 4.10
CA CYS A 56 1.16 1.00 2.79
C CYS A 56 2.67 0.78 2.69
N ASP A 57 3.44 1.05 3.75
CA ASP A 57 4.88 0.84 3.75
C ASP A 57 5.25 -0.65 3.71
N GLU A 58 4.55 -1.48 4.49
CA GLU A 58 4.73 -2.93 4.46
C GLU A 58 4.37 -3.52 3.08
N TRP A 59 3.23 -3.10 2.52
CA TRP A 59 2.76 -3.55 1.22
C TRP A 59 3.69 -3.07 0.10
N ARG A 60 4.24 -1.85 0.20
CA ARG A 60 5.24 -1.32 -0.73
C ARG A 60 6.55 -2.10 -0.67
N ALA A 61 6.99 -2.49 0.52
CA ALA A 61 8.16 -3.35 0.68
C ALA A 61 7.94 -4.74 0.07
N ILE A 62 6.73 -5.30 0.20
CA ILE A 62 6.34 -6.54 -0.47
C ILE A 62 6.38 -6.37 -1.99
N ALA A 63 5.77 -5.32 -2.54
CA ALA A 63 5.78 -5.03 -3.98
C ALA A 63 7.21 -4.89 -4.52
N THR A 64 8.06 -4.15 -3.82
CA THR A 64 9.47 -3.95 -4.18
C THR A 64 10.21 -5.29 -4.25
N ARG A 65 10.08 -6.14 -3.21
CA ARG A 65 10.72 -7.46 -3.20
C ARG A 65 10.18 -8.37 -4.31
N ALA A 66 8.88 -8.33 -4.55
CA ALA A 66 8.23 -9.13 -5.58
C ALA A 66 8.71 -8.76 -6.98
N LEU A 67 8.77 -7.46 -7.31
CA LEU A 67 9.31 -7.02 -8.59
C LEU A 67 10.78 -7.40 -8.73
N PHE A 68 11.60 -7.17 -7.71
CA PHE A 68 13.02 -7.50 -7.78
C PHE A 68 13.28 -9.00 -8.02
N ARG A 69 12.47 -9.87 -7.41
CA ARG A 69 12.59 -11.33 -7.57
C ARG A 69 12.13 -11.84 -8.94
N ASN A 70 11.13 -11.22 -9.55
CA ASN A 70 10.42 -11.79 -10.70
C ASN A 70 10.63 -11.04 -12.02
N ALA A 71 11.04 -9.77 -11.99
CA ALA A 71 11.05 -8.93 -13.18
C ALA A 71 12.21 -9.22 -14.15
N PHE A 72 13.33 -9.77 -13.68
CA PHE A 72 14.62 -9.77 -14.43
C PHE A 72 15.04 -11.14 -14.98
N GLY A 73 14.09 -11.98 -15.40
CA GLY A 73 14.37 -13.36 -15.84
C GLY A 73 15.02 -13.50 -17.22
N GLU A 74 14.80 -12.54 -18.14
CA GLU A 74 15.26 -12.64 -19.52
C GLU A 74 16.54 -11.83 -19.76
N HIS A 75 17.65 -12.54 -19.90
CA HIS A 75 19.02 -12.02 -19.93
C HIS A 75 19.40 -11.33 -21.25
N TRP A 76 18.57 -11.44 -22.28
CA TRP A 76 18.76 -10.78 -23.57
C TRP A 76 18.08 -9.41 -23.67
N ARG A 77 17.29 -9.01 -22.67
CA ARG A 77 16.65 -7.68 -22.59
C ARG A 77 17.35 -6.78 -21.59
N SER A 78 17.15 -5.47 -21.73
CA SER A 78 17.54 -4.53 -20.68
C SER A 78 16.72 -4.74 -19.41
N ASP A 79 17.26 -4.29 -18.28
CA ASP A 79 16.56 -4.36 -17.00
C ASP A 79 15.27 -3.53 -17.02
N GLU A 80 15.28 -2.38 -17.70
CA GLU A 80 14.11 -1.52 -17.90
C GLU A 80 13.00 -2.22 -18.72
N GLU A 81 13.36 -2.87 -19.83
CA GLU A 81 12.40 -3.60 -20.66
C GLU A 81 11.78 -4.79 -19.92
N ASN A 82 12.62 -5.53 -19.20
CA ASN A 82 12.21 -6.64 -18.35
C ASN A 82 11.22 -6.19 -17.27
N LEU A 83 11.56 -5.13 -16.55
CA LEU A 83 10.69 -4.54 -15.53
C LEU A 83 9.37 -4.07 -16.12
N GLN A 84 9.40 -3.34 -17.23
CA GLN A 84 8.20 -2.78 -17.83
C GLN A 84 7.28 -3.88 -18.39
N ARG A 85 7.84 -4.94 -18.95
CA ARG A 85 7.07 -6.11 -19.40
C ARG A 85 6.38 -6.79 -18.21
N TYR A 86 7.09 -6.97 -17.09
CA TYR A 86 6.50 -7.60 -15.92
C TYR A 86 5.40 -6.72 -15.29
N LEU A 87 5.61 -5.41 -15.20
CA LEU A 87 4.59 -4.45 -14.76
C LEU A 87 3.36 -4.48 -15.65
N ASN A 88 3.54 -4.54 -16.98
CA ASN A 88 2.44 -4.68 -17.93
C ASN A 88 1.63 -5.98 -17.69
N TYR A 89 2.31 -7.08 -17.41
CA TYR A 89 1.64 -8.34 -17.03
C TYR A 89 0.84 -8.18 -15.73
N LEU A 90 1.44 -7.58 -14.68
CA LEU A 90 0.75 -7.34 -13.41
C LEU A 90 -0.52 -6.51 -13.62
N ARG A 91 -0.39 -5.36 -14.29
CA ARG A 91 -1.49 -4.41 -14.51
C ARG A 91 -2.61 -4.96 -15.39
N ARG A 92 -2.27 -5.68 -16.46
CA ARG A 92 -3.26 -6.16 -17.44
C ARG A 92 -3.88 -7.50 -17.07
N GLN A 93 -3.23 -8.29 -16.22
CA GLN A 93 -3.66 -9.67 -15.96
C GLN A 93 -3.71 -10.00 -14.48
N ALA A 94 -2.57 -9.96 -13.78
CA ALA A 94 -2.49 -10.50 -12.43
C ALA A 94 -3.32 -9.70 -11.40
N ILE A 95 -3.20 -8.37 -11.42
CA ILE A 95 -3.94 -7.48 -10.52
C ILE A 95 -5.44 -7.54 -10.79
N PRO A 96 -5.94 -7.37 -12.03
CA PRO A 96 -7.38 -7.49 -12.32
C PRO A 96 -7.97 -8.84 -11.88
N LYS A 97 -7.25 -9.94 -12.13
CA LYS A 97 -7.66 -11.28 -11.70
C LYS A 97 -7.70 -11.39 -10.17
N CYS A 98 -6.67 -10.87 -9.48
CA CYS A 98 -6.62 -10.83 -8.02
C CYS A 98 -7.79 -10.06 -7.43
N VAL A 99 -8.11 -8.89 -8.00
CA VAL A 99 -9.26 -8.07 -7.60
C VAL A 99 -10.56 -8.85 -7.77
N HIS A 100 -10.78 -9.49 -8.92
CA HIS A 100 -11.96 -10.31 -9.17
C HIS A 100 -12.10 -11.48 -8.21
N GLN A 101 -11.00 -12.13 -7.83
CA GLN A 101 -11.03 -13.25 -6.90
C GLN A 101 -11.26 -12.81 -5.44
N ASN A 102 -10.94 -11.55 -5.12
CA ASN A 102 -10.95 -11.02 -3.77
C ASN A 102 -11.88 -9.81 -3.62
N VAL A 103 -12.93 -9.69 -4.45
CA VAL A 103 -13.82 -8.51 -4.51
C VAL A 103 -14.29 -8.03 -3.14
N LYS A 104 -14.57 -8.96 -2.21
CA LYS A 104 -15.00 -8.61 -0.86
C LYS A 104 -13.96 -7.79 -0.09
N LEU A 105 -12.67 -8.14 -0.18
CA LEU A 105 -11.59 -7.41 0.50
C LEU A 105 -11.39 -6.02 -0.11
N PHE A 106 -11.39 -5.92 -1.44
CA PHE A 106 -11.26 -4.64 -2.13
C PHE A 106 -12.44 -3.72 -1.86
N ARG A 107 -13.66 -4.27 -1.79
CA ARG A 107 -14.84 -3.50 -1.39
C ARG A 107 -14.71 -2.99 0.04
N MET A 108 -14.26 -3.83 0.98
CA MET A 108 -14.04 -3.40 2.37
C MET A 108 -12.98 -2.30 2.49
N LEU A 109 -11.88 -2.38 1.73
CA LEU A 109 -10.89 -1.31 1.68
C LEU A 109 -11.53 0.00 1.16
N GLY A 110 -12.32 -0.09 0.09
CA GLY A 110 -13.02 1.08 -0.45
C GLY A 110 -14.03 1.68 0.51
N GLU A 111 -14.77 0.86 1.25
CA GLU A 111 -15.68 1.31 2.31
C GLU A 111 -14.90 2.02 3.43
N ALA A 112 -13.80 1.43 3.92
CA ALA A 112 -12.97 2.03 4.96
C ALA A 112 -12.38 3.38 4.53
N LEU A 113 -11.89 3.47 3.28
CA LEU A 113 -11.40 4.72 2.69
C LEU A 113 -12.49 5.77 2.56
N ALA A 114 -13.68 5.39 2.07
CA ALA A 114 -14.81 6.30 1.93
C ALA A 114 -15.27 6.85 3.29
N ILE A 115 -15.26 6.01 4.33
CA ILE A 115 -15.56 6.44 5.70
C ILE A 115 -14.50 7.43 6.18
N ALA A 116 -13.21 7.10 6.03
CA ALA A 116 -12.10 7.94 6.49
C ALA A 116 -12.08 9.33 5.82
N CYS A 117 -12.49 9.42 4.55
CA CYS A 117 -12.60 10.66 3.81
C CYS A 117 -13.93 11.40 4.00
N SER A 118 -14.87 10.87 4.80
CA SER A 118 -16.18 11.51 4.98
C SER A 118 -16.09 12.72 5.93
N ASP A 119 -16.88 13.76 5.67
CA ASP A 119 -16.91 14.97 6.50
C ASP A 119 -17.49 14.75 7.91
N ASN A 120 -18.05 13.57 8.16
CA ASN A 120 -18.74 13.21 9.40
C ASN A 120 -17.86 12.37 10.34
N THR A 121 -16.68 11.96 9.90
CA THR A 121 -15.72 11.22 10.73
C THR A 121 -14.94 12.17 11.62
N ILE A 122 -15.10 12.01 12.94
CA ILE A 122 -14.24 12.67 13.92
C ILE A 122 -12.88 11.95 13.88
N ALA A 123 -11.94 12.48 13.10
CA ALA A 123 -10.56 12.01 13.13
C ALA A 123 -10.00 12.22 14.54
N PHE A 124 -9.54 11.15 15.18
CA PHE A 124 -8.92 11.23 16.48
C PHE A 124 -7.41 11.52 16.33
N PRO A 125 -6.81 12.38 17.18
CA PRO A 125 -7.44 13.13 18.26
C PRO A 125 -8.39 14.19 17.69
N ASP A 126 -9.55 14.37 18.31
CA ASP A 126 -10.46 15.47 17.96
C ASP A 126 -9.74 16.84 18.11
N ARG A 127 -10.31 17.92 17.56
CA ARG A 127 -9.69 19.26 17.61
C ARG A 127 -9.33 19.72 19.02
N GLN A 128 -10.11 19.37 20.04
CA GLN A 128 -9.80 19.75 21.43
C GLN A 128 -8.61 18.95 21.95
N ARG A 129 -8.54 17.67 21.60
CA ARG A 129 -7.44 16.79 21.98
C ARG A 129 -6.15 17.10 21.21
N GLN A 130 -6.23 17.53 19.95
CA GLN A 130 -5.10 18.10 19.19
C GLN A 130 -4.62 19.42 19.82
N ALA A 131 -5.54 20.30 20.22
CA ALA A 131 -5.18 21.53 20.94
C ALA A 131 -4.49 21.22 22.28
N LEU A 132 -4.99 20.24 23.03
CA LEU A 132 -4.35 19.73 24.25
C LEU A 132 -2.97 19.13 23.98
N ILE A 133 -2.81 18.31 22.94
CA ILE A 133 -1.50 17.75 22.56
C ILE A 133 -0.53 18.86 22.17
N ASN A 134 -0.98 19.89 21.44
CA ASN A 134 -0.15 21.03 21.06
C ASN A 134 0.27 21.89 22.27
N ILE A 135 -0.58 21.95 23.31
CA ILE A 135 -0.25 22.61 24.59
C ILE A 135 0.75 21.77 25.39
N ILE A 136 0.57 20.45 25.45
CA ILE A 136 1.37 19.54 26.26
C ILE A 136 2.70 19.18 25.57
N TRP A 137 2.75 19.19 24.24
CA TRP A 137 3.88 18.75 23.43
C TRP A 137 4.14 19.66 22.21
N PRO A 138 4.54 20.93 22.43
CA PRO A 138 4.60 21.95 21.38
C PRO A 138 5.63 21.68 20.27
N GLU A 139 6.65 20.85 20.52
CA GLU A 139 7.69 20.51 19.52
C GLU A 139 7.14 19.74 18.30
N LYS A 140 5.97 19.08 18.42
CA LYS A 140 5.31 18.42 17.28
C LYS A 140 4.56 19.37 16.34
N ALA A 141 4.27 20.60 16.76
CA ALA A 141 3.56 21.58 15.93
C ALA A 141 4.48 22.35 14.97
N GLY A 142 5.81 22.17 15.09
CA GLY A 142 6.83 22.97 14.40
C GLY A 142 7.59 22.27 13.26
N GLY A 143 7.16 21.10 12.79
CA GLY A 143 7.79 20.43 11.65
C GLY A 143 7.24 20.95 10.32
N LYS A 144 7.79 22.06 9.82
CA LYS A 144 7.69 22.42 8.39
C LYS A 144 8.68 21.59 7.58
#